data_AF-A0A436C551-F1
#
_entry.id   AF-A0A436C551-F1
#
_cell.length_a   1.000
_cell.length_b   1.000
_cell.length_c   1.000
_cell.angle_alpha   90.00
_cell.angle_beta   90.00
_cell.angle_gamma   90.00
#
_symmetry.space_group_name_H-M   'P 1'
#
loop_
_entity.id
_entity.type
_entity.pdbx_description
1 polymer ?
#
loop_
_entity_poly.entity_id
_entity_poly.type
_entity_poly.pdbx_seq_one_letter_code
_entity_poly.pdbx_strand_id
1 'polypeptide(L)'
;MPSNRQAGLARLYAATALACVLAYAVPAPALAQDVGDMATSVPSGSQMLLAADTLVYNNDNQTVTAVGGVQIDYGGNRLVAQRVEYNRNTKRMVASGNVEVINSDGTKINSQHIDITDDFADGFVNALRVETIDKAYFAAESAERMGGVLTTFHNGVYTACEPCEDKPDKAPTWRVKAKKIIWNGEKKTVRFENANFEFFGFPLAYLPAFEIADPTVKRKSGFLIPSIIYKSDLGVGVKVPYYLALAPTYDLTVTGTGYTKQGFLGEAEWRQRFNNGEYSLKIAGIHQQNPDAFLDTTAFPSSSGHNVNSGSAGDPNKFRGMMGTQGQFAINSRWNFGWDVLLQTDKNFSNTYGIEKYNS
;
A
#
# COMPACT_ATOMS: atom_id res chain seq x y z
N MET A 1 8.10 -51.52 42.65
CA MET A 1 8.89 -50.26 42.70
C MET A 1 10.28 -50.52 42.11
N PRO A 2 10.50 -50.21 40.82
CA PRO A 2 11.83 -49.98 40.26
C PRO A 2 12.10 -48.49 40.08
N SER A 3 13.38 -48.14 40.04
CA SER A 3 13.95 -46.85 40.41
C SER A 3 13.94 -45.80 39.30
N ASN A 4 13.64 -44.57 39.72
CA ASN A 4 13.43 -43.38 38.89
C ASN A 4 14.74 -42.70 38.42
N ARG A 5 15.79 -43.47 38.14
CA ARG A 5 17.15 -42.94 37.87
C ARG A 5 17.64 -43.05 36.42
N GLN A 6 16.89 -43.69 35.53
CA GLN A 6 17.32 -43.87 34.13
C GLN A 6 16.65 -42.91 33.12
N ALA A 7 15.62 -42.14 33.51
CA ALA A 7 14.94 -41.20 32.61
C ALA A 7 15.61 -39.81 32.52
N GLY A 8 16.52 -39.47 33.43
CA GLY A 8 17.19 -38.16 33.46
C GLY A 8 18.37 -38.02 32.49
N LEU A 9 19.08 -39.12 32.20
CA LEU A 9 20.26 -39.10 31.33
C LEU A 9 19.92 -39.04 29.83
N ALA A 10 18.79 -39.62 29.42
CA ALA A 10 18.36 -39.57 28.01
C ALA A 10 17.90 -38.18 27.54
N ARG A 11 17.51 -37.28 28.46
CA ARG A 11 17.10 -35.90 28.13
C ARG A 11 18.27 -34.91 27.97
N LEU A 12 19.46 -35.26 28.48
CA LEU A 12 20.65 -34.41 28.39
C LEU A 12 21.46 -34.61 27.10
N TYR A 13 21.36 -35.78 26.45
CA TYR A 13 22.00 -36.05 25.16
C TYR A 13 21.18 -35.55 23.95
N ALA A 14 19.86 -35.40 24.08
CA ALA A 14 19.02 -34.83 23.02
C ALA A 14 19.15 -33.29 22.94
N ALA A 15 19.42 -32.61 24.06
CA ALA A 15 19.60 -31.16 24.10
C ALA A 15 20.97 -30.69 23.55
N THR A 16 21.98 -31.56 23.57
CA THR A 16 23.33 -31.25 23.06
C THR A 16 23.48 -31.55 21.57
N ALA A 17 22.67 -32.44 21.01
CA ALA A 17 22.64 -32.70 19.56
C ALA A 17 21.92 -31.59 18.75
N LEU A 18 20.96 -30.88 19.35
CA LEU A 18 20.25 -29.78 18.68
C LEU A 18 21.03 -28.45 18.70
N ALA A 19 21.95 -28.28 19.66
CA ALA A 19 22.78 -27.07 19.78
C ALA A 19 23.96 -27.04 18.79
N CYS A 20 24.44 -28.19 18.32
CA CYS A 20 25.56 -28.27 17.37
C CYS A 20 25.15 -28.14 15.89
N VAL A 21 23.85 -28.19 15.56
CA VAL A 21 23.36 -28.00 14.17
C VAL A 21 23.16 -26.51 13.83
N LEU A 22 23.12 -25.61 14.84
CA LEU A 22 22.97 -24.16 14.65
C LEU A 22 24.30 -23.38 14.51
N ALA A 23 25.45 -24.07 14.60
CA ALA A 23 26.77 -23.41 14.59
C ALA A 23 27.51 -23.43 13.24
N TYR A 24 26.87 -23.91 12.16
CA TYR A 24 27.44 -23.94 10.80
C TYR A 24 26.69 -23.04 9.79
N ALA A 25 26.11 -21.94 10.25
CA ALA A 25 25.75 -20.85 9.35
C ALA A 25 27.02 -20.05 9.02
N VAL A 26 27.77 -20.52 8.02
CA VAL A 26 28.79 -19.70 7.37
C VAL A 26 28.09 -18.43 6.88
N PRO A 27 28.54 -17.22 7.26
CA PRO A 27 28.02 -16.01 6.63
C PRO A 27 28.47 -16.06 5.17
N ALA A 28 27.54 -16.43 4.28
CA ALA A 28 27.73 -16.17 2.87
C ALA A 28 27.99 -14.66 2.73
N PRO A 29 29.07 -14.23 2.06
CA PRO A 29 29.21 -12.82 1.75
C PRO A 29 27.96 -12.42 0.98
N ALA A 30 27.23 -11.43 1.51
CA ALA A 30 26.22 -10.74 0.74
C ALA A 30 26.96 -10.16 -0.47
N LEU A 31 26.83 -10.80 -1.62
CA LEU A 31 27.17 -10.17 -2.89
C LEU A 31 26.26 -8.96 -2.95
N ALA A 32 26.84 -7.79 -2.71
CA ALA A 32 26.24 -6.53 -3.10
C ALA A 32 25.90 -6.72 -4.58
N GLN A 33 24.61 -6.90 -4.88
CA GLN A 33 24.15 -6.95 -6.25
C GLN A 33 24.46 -5.57 -6.81
N ASP A 34 25.38 -5.56 -7.75
CA ASP A 34 25.83 -4.38 -8.45
C ASP A 34 24.59 -3.71 -9.06
N VAL A 35 24.27 -2.53 -8.55
CA VAL A 35 23.08 -1.75 -8.94
C VAL A 35 23.24 -1.22 -10.38
N GLY A 36 24.43 -1.33 -10.96
CA GLY A 36 24.77 -0.79 -12.28
C GLY A 36 24.09 -1.47 -13.48
N ASP A 37 23.65 -2.72 -13.38
CA ASP A 37 23.21 -3.50 -14.56
C ASP A 37 21.70 -3.39 -14.86
N MET A 38 20.93 -2.62 -14.08
CA MET A 38 19.46 -2.65 -14.15
C MET A 38 18.78 -1.29 -14.27
N ALA A 39 19.53 -0.26 -14.69
CA ALA A 39 18.95 1.01 -15.08
C ALA A 39 18.03 0.81 -16.31
N THR A 40 16.91 1.54 -16.35
CA THR A 40 16.17 1.76 -17.60
C THR A 40 17.06 2.58 -18.51
N SER A 41 17.89 1.88 -19.30
CA SER A 41 18.81 2.52 -20.22
C SER A 41 18.01 3.16 -21.34
N VAL A 42 18.33 4.43 -21.60
CA VAL A 42 17.84 5.14 -22.76
C VAL A 42 18.14 4.28 -24.01
N PRO A 43 17.17 4.05 -24.92
CA PRO A 43 17.35 3.15 -26.06
C PRO A 43 18.62 3.49 -26.85
N SER A 44 19.45 2.49 -27.13
CA SER A 44 20.71 2.70 -27.85
C SER A 44 20.44 3.33 -29.23
N GLY A 45 21.01 4.51 -29.46
CA GLY A 45 20.85 5.28 -30.69
C GLY A 45 19.86 6.46 -30.63
N SER A 46 19.22 6.74 -29.48
CA SER A 46 18.42 7.96 -29.34
C SER A 46 19.32 9.21 -29.38
N GLN A 47 18.98 10.16 -30.25
CA GLN A 47 19.69 11.42 -30.38
C GLN A 47 19.21 12.41 -29.30
N MET A 48 20.16 13.05 -28.61
CA MET A 48 19.86 14.18 -27.72
C MET A 48 19.60 15.42 -28.57
N LEU A 49 18.40 15.98 -28.46
CA LEU A 49 18.05 17.26 -29.04
C LEU A 49 18.17 18.32 -27.96
N LEU A 50 18.96 19.36 -28.21
CA LEU A 50 19.16 20.48 -27.29
C LEU A 50 18.87 21.79 -28.02
N ALA A 51 18.02 22.62 -27.43
CA ALA A 51 17.74 23.98 -27.85
C ALA A 51 17.98 24.95 -26.70
N ALA A 52 18.64 26.08 -26.96
CA ALA A 52 18.89 27.16 -26.01
C ALA A 52 19.25 28.44 -26.75
N ASP A 53 19.11 29.59 -26.11
CA ASP A 53 19.47 30.90 -26.68
C ASP A 53 20.98 31.04 -26.87
N THR A 54 21.77 30.50 -25.95
CA THR A 54 23.23 30.60 -25.98
C THR A 54 23.88 29.30 -25.51
N LEU A 55 24.91 28.87 -26.26
CA LEU A 55 25.79 27.77 -25.91
C LEU A 55 27.21 28.29 -25.71
N VAL A 56 27.76 28.04 -24.53
CA VAL A 56 29.14 28.41 -24.15
C VAL A 56 29.96 27.14 -23.98
N TYR A 57 31.06 27.04 -24.71
CA TYR A 57 32.02 25.95 -24.61
C TYR A 57 33.24 26.41 -23.84
N ASN A 58 33.51 25.80 -22.69
CA ASN A 58 34.75 25.96 -21.96
C ASN A 58 35.60 24.70 -22.16
N ASN A 59 36.51 24.76 -23.13
CA ASN A 59 37.37 23.63 -23.48
C ASN A 59 38.42 23.32 -22.40
N ASP A 60 38.85 24.31 -21.62
CA ASP A 60 39.85 24.11 -20.56
C ASP A 60 39.24 23.29 -19.40
N ASN A 61 38.01 23.63 -19.01
CA ASN A 61 37.27 22.93 -17.96
C ASN A 61 36.38 21.78 -18.49
N GLN A 62 36.47 21.46 -19.79
CA GLN A 62 35.65 20.43 -20.46
C GLN A 62 34.15 20.54 -20.15
N THR A 63 33.64 21.78 -20.11
CA THR A 63 32.27 22.10 -19.69
C THR A 63 31.50 22.75 -20.83
N VAL A 64 30.26 22.31 -21.04
CA VAL A 64 29.30 22.90 -22.00
C VAL A 64 28.17 23.52 -21.21
N THR A 65 27.90 24.80 -21.41
CA THR A 65 26.81 25.50 -20.75
C THR A 65 25.77 25.95 -21.77
N ALA A 66 24.52 25.57 -21.57
CA ALA A 66 23.37 26.10 -22.27
C ALA A 66 22.64 27.12 -21.37
N VAL A 67 22.28 28.28 -21.91
CA VAL A 67 21.58 29.36 -21.18
C VAL A 67 20.46 29.94 -22.04
N GLY A 68 19.34 30.28 -21.40
CA GLY A 68 18.20 30.94 -22.03
C GLY A 68 17.24 29.92 -22.64
N GLY A 69 16.16 29.63 -21.91
CA GLY A 69 15.10 28.72 -22.36
C GLY A 69 15.60 27.34 -22.78
N VAL A 70 16.48 26.72 -21.98
CA VAL A 70 17.09 25.43 -22.32
C VAL A 70 16.02 24.34 -22.37
N GLN A 71 15.98 23.61 -23.49
CA GLN A 71 15.12 22.45 -23.69
C GLN A 71 15.98 21.29 -24.17
N ILE A 72 15.89 20.16 -23.48
CA ILE A 72 16.61 18.94 -23.82
C ILE A 72 15.58 17.83 -23.97
N ASP A 73 15.53 17.19 -25.14
CA ASP A 73 14.75 15.99 -25.38
C ASP A 73 15.69 14.80 -25.60
N TYR A 74 15.56 13.76 -24.78
CA TYR A 74 16.42 12.57 -24.84
C TYR A 74 15.68 11.32 -24.36
N GLY A 75 15.60 10.29 -25.20
CA GLY A 75 15.02 9.00 -24.79
C GLY A 75 13.55 9.05 -24.35
N GLY A 76 12.78 10.04 -24.81
CA GLY A 76 11.40 10.28 -24.37
C GLY A 76 11.28 11.11 -23.08
N ASN A 77 12.40 11.44 -22.43
CA ASN A 77 12.44 12.41 -21.36
C ASN A 77 12.61 13.82 -21.94
N ARG A 78 11.97 14.80 -21.33
CA ARG A 78 12.09 16.22 -21.67
C ARG A 78 12.50 17.01 -20.44
N LEU A 79 13.57 17.80 -20.55
CA LEU A 79 14.04 18.71 -19.51
C LEU A 79 13.94 20.14 -20.00
N VAL A 80 13.38 21.02 -19.17
CA VAL A 80 13.31 22.47 -19.38
C VAL A 80 13.98 23.16 -18.20
N ALA A 81 14.87 24.12 -18.45
CA ALA A 81 15.53 24.90 -17.41
C ALA A 81 16.03 26.26 -17.95
N GLN A 82 16.40 27.17 -17.05
CA GLN A 82 17.02 28.45 -17.45
C GLN A 82 18.50 28.29 -17.84
N ARG A 83 19.22 27.39 -17.15
CA ARG A 83 20.63 27.10 -17.39
C ARG A 83 20.90 25.62 -17.16
N VAL A 84 21.62 25.00 -18.08
CA VAL A 84 22.13 23.63 -17.96
C VAL A 84 23.63 23.64 -18.19
N GLU A 85 24.37 23.02 -17.28
CA GLU A 85 25.82 22.86 -17.35
C GLU A 85 26.18 21.38 -17.41
N TYR A 86 26.91 20.98 -18.45
CA TYR A 86 27.34 19.62 -18.67
C TYR A 86 28.85 19.52 -18.60
N ASN A 87 29.35 18.73 -17.65
CA ASN A 87 30.77 18.44 -17.49
C ASN A 87 31.11 17.13 -18.18
N ARG A 88 31.95 17.18 -19.23
CA ARG A 88 32.31 16.01 -20.04
C ARG A 88 33.22 15.02 -19.32
N ASN A 89 34.00 15.49 -18.35
CA ASN A 89 34.91 14.62 -17.59
C ASN A 89 34.16 13.77 -16.58
N THR A 90 33.23 14.39 -15.85
CA THR A 90 32.42 13.69 -14.83
C THR A 90 31.15 13.07 -15.39
N LYS A 91 30.77 13.42 -16.62
CA LYS A 91 29.50 13.05 -17.26
C LYS A 91 28.28 13.48 -16.43
N ARG A 92 28.40 14.60 -15.70
CA ARG A 92 27.30 15.15 -14.89
C ARG A 92 26.69 16.37 -15.57
N MET A 93 25.38 16.47 -15.45
CA MET A 93 24.56 17.56 -15.93
C MET A 93 23.88 18.24 -14.75
N VAL A 94 24.10 19.54 -14.63
CA VAL A 94 23.52 20.40 -13.60
C VAL A 94 22.55 21.37 -14.25
N ALA A 95 21.27 21.21 -13.95
CA ALA A 95 20.21 22.10 -14.40
C ALA A 95 19.79 23.05 -13.26
N SER A 96 19.54 24.31 -13.59
CA SER A 96 19.18 25.35 -12.61
C SER A 96 18.17 26.35 -13.18
N GLY A 97 17.32 26.85 -12.28
CA GLY A 97 16.29 27.85 -12.55
C GLY A 97 15.03 27.23 -13.16
N ASN A 98 13.99 27.05 -12.32
CA ASN A 98 12.69 26.48 -12.68
C ASN A 98 12.82 25.23 -13.56
N VAL A 99 13.55 24.24 -13.05
CA VAL A 99 13.79 22.99 -13.75
C VAL A 99 12.52 22.15 -13.75
N GLU A 100 12.07 21.78 -14.93
CA GLU A 100 10.98 20.83 -15.14
C GLU A 100 11.50 19.63 -15.94
N VAL A 101 11.26 18.42 -15.45
CA VAL A 101 11.57 17.17 -16.14
C VAL A 101 10.28 16.38 -16.31
N ILE A 102 9.97 16.01 -17.55
CA ILE A 102 8.90 15.09 -17.87
C ILE A 102 9.56 13.78 -18.29
N ASN A 103 9.37 12.74 -17.51
CA ASN A 103 9.89 11.42 -17.84
C ASN A 103 9.04 10.74 -18.93
N SER A 104 9.61 9.72 -19.57
CA SER A 104 8.93 8.91 -20.59
C SER A 104 7.64 8.23 -20.10
N ASP A 105 7.49 8.02 -18.79
CA ASP A 105 6.28 7.48 -18.16
C ASP A 105 5.20 8.55 -17.90
N GLY A 106 5.47 9.81 -18.22
CA GLY A 106 4.58 10.95 -17.99
C GLY A 106 4.69 11.58 -16.59
N THR A 107 5.55 11.06 -15.72
CA THR A 107 5.83 11.67 -14.41
C THR A 107 6.49 13.03 -14.58
N LYS A 108 5.93 14.05 -13.95
CA LYS A 108 6.48 15.42 -13.95
C LYS A 108 7.26 15.68 -12.67
N ILE A 109 8.45 16.22 -12.82
CA ILE A 109 9.38 16.54 -11.75
C ILE A 109 9.73 18.02 -11.85
N ASN A 110 9.47 18.79 -10.81
CA ASN A 110 9.79 20.20 -10.71
C ASN A 110 10.82 20.44 -9.61
N SER A 111 11.78 21.33 -9.87
CA SER A 111 12.87 21.65 -8.94
C SER A 111 13.48 23.02 -9.25
N GLN A 112 14.19 23.60 -8.29
CA GLN A 112 15.05 24.75 -8.53
C GLN A 112 16.45 24.37 -9.04
N HIS A 113 16.91 23.17 -8.68
CA HIS A 113 18.24 22.68 -8.98
C HIS A 113 18.26 21.15 -9.06
N ILE A 114 18.84 20.62 -10.13
CA ILE A 114 19.00 19.18 -10.39
C ILE A 114 20.44 18.92 -10.79
N ASP A 115 21.08 17.95 -10.15
CA ASP A 115 22.37 17.37 -10.54
C ASP A 115 22.14 15.90 -10.88
N ILE A 116 22.35 15.52 -12.13
CA ILE A 116 22.13 14.16 -12.63
C ILE A 116 23.32 13.68 -13.45
N THR A 117 23.47 12.37 -13.56
CA THR A 117 24.34 11.76 -14.56
C THR A 117 23.75 11.88 -15.97
N ASP A 118 24.59 11.76 -17.00
CA ASP A 118 24.17 11.86 -18.41
C ASP A 118 23.19 10.76 -18.86
N ASP A 119 23.19 9.63 -18.15
CA ASP A 119 22.24 8.52 -18.30
C ASP A 119 20.97 8.66 -17.44
N PHE A 120 20.84 9.73 -16.64
CA PHE A 120 19.73 9.99 -15.72
C PHE A 120 19.53 8.93 -14.62
N ALA A 121 20.48 8.02 -14.40
CA ALA A 121 20.38 6.95 -13.42
C ALA A 121 20.58 7.45 -11.98
N ASP A 122 21.60 8.26 -11.77
CA ASP A 122 21.94 8.84 -10.46
C ASP A 122 21.65 10.33 -10.45
N GLY A 123 21.13 10.82 -9.34
CA GLY A 123 20.82 12.24 -9.25
C GLY A 123 20.54 12.73 -7.85
N PHE A 124 20.75 14.03 -7.67
CA PHE A 124 20.40 14.78 -6.48
C PHE A 124 19.55 15.98 -6.88
N VAL A 125 18.48 16.23 -6.12
CA VAL A 125 17.53 17.29 -6.40
C VAL A 125 17.19 18.05 -5.13
N ASN A 126 17.13 19.38 -5.21
CA ASN A 126 16.68 20.25 -4.12
C ASN A 126 15.31 20.86 -4.41
N ALA A 127 14.48 20.99 -3.38
CA ALA A 127 13.11 21.51 -3.48
C ALA A 127 12.29 20.76 -4.54
N LEU A 128 12.27 19.44 -4.42
CA LEU A 128 11.63 18.53 -5.37
C LEU A 128 10.11 18.55 -5.21
N ARG A 129 9.40 18.61 -6.34
CA ARG A 129 7.97 18.28 -6.45
C ARG A 129 7.79 17.26 -7.56
N VAL A 130 7.02 16.21 -7.29
CA VAL A 130 6.73 15.15 -8.26
C VAL A 130 5.23 14.97 -8.38
N GLU A 131 4.76 14.87 -9.61
CA GLU A 131 3.38 14.54 -9.97
C GLU A 131 3.41 13.31 -10.89
N THR A 132 2.75 12.24 -10.46
CA THR A 132 2.62 11.02 -11.28
C THR A 132 1.32 11.03 -12.07
N ILE A 133 1.28 10.23 -13.14
CA ILE A 133 0.08 10.04 -13.97
C ILE A 133 -1.12 9.47 -13.17
N ASP A 134 -0.84 8.70 -12.11
CA ASP A 134 -1.85 8.09 -11.23
C ASP A 134 -2.26 9.04 -10.07
N LYS A 135 -2.04 10.35 -10.24
CA LYS A 135 -2.40 11.41 -9.28
C LYS A 135 -1.80 11.22 -7.88
N ALA A 136 -0.55 10.74 -7.83
CA ALA A 136 0.24 10.80 -6.62
C ALA A 136 1.17 12.00 -6.65
N TYR A 137 1.21 12.72 -5.54
CA TYR A 137 2.00 13.93 -5.39
C TYR A 137 3.03 13.75 -4.29
N PHE A 138 4.28 14.05 -4.61
CA PHE A 138 5.39 14.08 -3.66
C PHE A 138 6.01 15.48 -3.62
N ALA A 139 6.44 15.90 -2.44
CA ALA A 139 7.27 17.08 -2.28
C ALA A 139 8.36 16.81 -1.24
N ALA A 140 9.57 17.31 -1.43
CA ALA A 140 10.67 17.08 -0.50
C ALA A 140 11.67 18.24 -0.50
N GLU A 141 12.37 18.41 0.61
CA GLU A 141 13.46 19.37 0.72
C GLU A 141 14.63 18.97 -0.19
N SER A 142 14.95 17.68 -0.22
CA SER A 142 15.87 17.09 -1.18
C SER A 142 15.49 15.66 -1.52
N ALA A 143 16.03 15.17 -2.64
CA ALA A 143 15.92 13.77 -3.00
C ALA A 143 17.19 13.27 -3.70
N GLU A 144 17.47 11.99 -3.50
CA GLU A 144 18.57 11.26 -4.11
C GLU A 144 18.00 10.09 -4.90
N ARG A 145 18.40 9.97 -6.16
CA ARG A 145 18.14 8.81 -7.00
C ARG A 145 19.43 8.00 -7.15
N MET A 146 19.33 6.71 -6.94
CA MET A 146 20.43 5.77 -7.10
C MET A 146 20.05 4.64 -8.06
N GLY A 147 20.90 4.40 -9.05
CA GLY A 147 20.78 3.28 -9.98
C GLY A 147 19.55 3.30 -10.87
N GLY A 148 18.91 4.45 -11.04
CA GLY A 148 17.66 4.57 -11.78
C GLY A 148 16.44 3.91 -11.12
N VAL A 149 16.60 3.23 -9.99
CA VAL A 149 15.53 2.39 -9.38
C VAL A 149 15.06 2.93 -8.03
N LEU A 150 15.98 3.41 -7.20
CA LEU A 150 15.69 3.82 -5.84
C LEU A 150 15.71 5.34 -5.73
N THR A 151 14.59 5.94 -5.35
CA THR A 151 14.51 7.38 -5.07
C THR A 151 14.22 7.59 -3.59
N THR A 152 15.12 8.28 -2.90
CA THR A 152 15.00 8.62 -1.48
C THR A 152 14.70 10.10 -1.34
N PHE A 153 13.56 10.42 -0.74
CA PHE A 153 13.16 11.79 -0.42
C PHE A 153 13.48 12.08 1.05
N HIS A 154 14.11 13.21 1.30
CA HIS A 154 14.44 13.71 2.64
C HIS A 154 13.46 14.81 3.04
N ASN A 155 12.90 14.69 4.25
CA ASN A 155 11.86 15.58 4.76
C ASN A 155 10.70 15.73 3.75
N GLY A 156 10.20 14.57 3.30
CA GLY A 156 9.23 14.46 2.23
C GLY A 156 7.78 14.48 2.71
N VAL A 157 6.89 14.77 1.77
CA VAL A 157 5.44 14.73 1.91
C VAL A 157 4.87 13.91 0.76
N TYR A 158 3.90 13.06 1.06
CA TYR A 158 3.12 12.30 0.10
C TYR A 158 1.61 12.56 0.30
N THR A 159 0.87 12.68 -0.80
CA THR A 159 -0.59 12.70 -0.80
C THR A 159 -1.14 12.22 -2.15
N ALA A 160 -2.34 11.64 -2.13
CA ALA A 160 -3.14 11.42 -3.35
C ALA A 160 -4.24 12.48 -3.54
N CYS A 161 -4.26 13.52 -2.69
CA CYS A 161 -5.11 14.68 -2.90
C CYS A 161 -4.37 15.68 -3.79
N GLU A 162 -5.03 16.10 -4.86
CA GLU A 162 -4.55 17.17 -5.71
C GLU A 162 -4.36 18.47 -4.91
N PRO A 163 -3.18 19.11 -4.98
CA PRO A 163 -2.95 20.40 -4.34
C PRO A 163 -3.95 21.45 -4.84
N CYS A 164 -4.47 22.30 -3.94
CA CYS A 164 -5.39 23.36 -4.34
C CYS A 164 -4.65 24.47 -5.10
N GLU A 165 -4.98 24.67 -6.37
CA GLU A 165 -4.38 25.72 -7.21
C GLU A 165 -4.59 27.14 -6.63
N ASP A 166 -5.81 27.42 -6.13
CA ASP A 166 -6.15 28.74 -5.55
C ASP A 166 -5.42 29.05 -4.23
N LYS A 167 -4.96 28.01 -3.52
CA LYS A 167 -4.36 28.13 -2.18
C LYS A 167 -3.21 27.12 -2.03
N PRO A 168 -2.07 27.35 -2.70
CA PRO A 168 -0.96 26.41 -2.73
C PRO A 168 -0.35 26.15 -1.33
N ASP A 169 -0.47 27.10 -0.41
CA ASP A 169 0.04 26.97 0.96
C ASP A 169 -0.88 26.18 1.90
N LYS A 170 -2.12 25.90 1.46
CA LYS A 170 -3.08 25.16 2.28
C LYS A 170 -2.74 23.67 2.23
N ALA A 171 -2.65 23.04 3.40
CA ALA A 171 -2.48 21.60 3.47
C ALA A 171 -3.65 20.86 2.79
N PRO A 172 -3.38 19.78 2.04
CA PRO A 172 -4.42 18.93 1.47
C PRO A 172 -5.28 18.29 2.57
N THR A 173 -6.41 17.71 2.19
CA THR A 173 -7.33 17.01 3.11
C THR A 173 -6.59 15.99 3.96
N TRP A 174 -5.69 15.22 3.37
CA TRP A 174 -4.76 14.36 4.09
C TRP A 174 -3.38 14.35 3.43
N ARG A 175 -2.33 14.09 4.23
CA ARG A 175 -0.98 13.85 3.74
C ARG A 175 -0.17 13.03 4.75
N VAL A 176 0.89 12.41 4.26
CA VAL A 176 1.92 11.77 5.10
C VAL A 176 3.17 12.62 5.01
N LYS A 177 3.62 13.17 6.14
CA LYS A 177 4.95 13.79 6.24
C LYS A 177 5.93 12.79 6.84
N ALA A 178 7.09 12.60 6.23
CA ALA A 178 8.08 11.66 6.74
C ALA A 178 9.48 12.26 6.67
N LYS A 179 10.35 11.88 7.61
CA LYS A 179 11.78 12.25 7.53
C LYS A 179 12.44 11.60 6.32
N LYS A 180 12.02 10.38 5.97
CA LYS A 180 12.51 9.65 4.80
C LYS A 180 11.36 8.97 4.09
N ILE A 181 11.26 9.17 2.78
CA ILE A 181 10.38 8.40 1.90
C ILE A 181 11.30 7.67 0.91
N ILE A 182 11.16 6.35 0.80
CA ILE A 182 11.96 5.51 -0.07
C ILE A 182 11.03 4.91 -1.11
N TRP A 183 11.12 5.40 -2.33
CA TRP A 183 10.38 4.88 -3.47
C TRP A 183 11.26 3.91 -4.25
N ASN A 184 10.85 2.65 -4.30
CA ASN A 184 11.51 1.60 -5.06
C ASN A 184 10.69 1.25 -6.30
N GLY A 185 11.20 1.62 -7.49
CA GLY A 185 10.52 1.40 -8.77
C GLY A 185 10.47 -0.06 -9.23
N GLU A 186 11.35 -0.93 -8.71
CA GLU A 186 11.43 -2.36 -9.04
C GLU A 186 10.47 -3.18 -8.16
N LYS A 187 10.56 -3.02 -6.84
CA LYS A 187 9.63 -3.64 -5.88
C LYS A 187 8.23 -3.03 -5.96
N LYS A 188 8.09 -1.87 -6.61
CA LYS A 188 6.86 -1.10 -6.74
C LYS A 188 6.28 -0.76 -5.36
N THR A 189 7.13 -0.20 -4.50
CA THR A 189 6.76 0.16 -3.12
C THR A 189 7.24 1.55 -2.76
N VAL A 190 6.51 2.18 -1.83
CA VAL A 190 6.88 3.44 -1.20
C VAL A 190 6.89 3.24 0.30
N ARG A 191 8.08 3.28 0.90
CA ARG A 191 8.30 3.12 2.34
C ARG A 191 8.48 4.47 2.99
N PHE A 192 7.84 4.68 4.12
CA PHE A 192 7.94 5.89 4.94
C PHE A 192 8.62 5.56 6.25
N GLU A 193 9.55 6.42 6.70
CA GLU A 193 10.24 6.30 7.99
C GLU A 193 10.07 7.58 8.80
N ASN A 194 9.76 7.40 10.09
CA ASN A 194 9.44 8.48 11.03
C ASN A 194 8.38 9.42 10.47
N ALA A 195 7.21 8.85 10.17
CA ALA A 195 6.13 9.51 9.48
C ALA A 195 5.03 10.01 10.44
N ASN A 196 4.39 11.12 10.07
CA ASN A 196 3.19 11.63 10.69
C ASN A 196 2.08 11.66 9.63
N PHE A 197 0.97 11.00 9.92
CA PHE A 197 -0.25 11.16 9.15
C PHE A 197 -0.95 12.44 9.60
N GLU A 198 -1.15 13.36 8.68
CA GLU A 198 -1.83 14.63 8.93
C GLU A 198 -3.18 14.68 8.19
N PHE A 199 -4.20 15.23 8.86
CA PHE A 199 -5.51 15.51 8.28
C PHE A 199 -5.83 16.99 8.44
N PHE A 200 -6.12 17.68 7.34
CA PHE A 200 -6.22 19.16 7.29
C PHE A 200 -5.03 19.89 7.95
N GLY A 201 -3.83 19.29 7.89
CA GLY A 201 -2.61 19.82 8.49
C GLY A 201 -2.41 19.50 9.98
N PHE A 202 -3.36 18.83 10.64
CA PHE A 202 -3.20 18.38 12.03
C PHE A 202 -2.64 16.95 12.09
N PRO A 203 -1.57 16.69 12.86
CA PRO A 203 -1.02 15.34 13.01
C PRO A 203 -1.97 14.48 13.84
N LEU A 204 -2.42 13.36 13.26
CA LEU A 204 -3.33 12.41 13.93
C LEU A 204 -2.60 11.17 14.46
N ALA A 205 -1.59 10.69 13.74
CA ALA A 205 -0.89 9.47 14.10
C ALA A 205 0.58 9.52 13.69
N TYR A 206 1.45 9.11 14.63
CA TYR A 206 2.87 8.85 14.35
C TYR A 206 3.06 7.39 13.95
N LEU A 207 3.77 7.16 12.85
CA LEU A 207 4.06 5.87 12.26
C LEU A 207 5.59 5.73 12.12
N PRO A 208 6.28 4.91 12.93
CA PRO A 208 7.74 4.82 12.90
C PRO A 208 8.26 4.27 11.57
N ALA A 209 7.57 3.29 10.99
CA ALA A 209 7.80 2.86 9.62
C ALA A 209 6.54 2.18 9.05
N PHE A 210 6.20 2.46 7.79
CA PHE A 210 5.20 1.71 7.06
C PHE A 210 5.50 1.74 5.56
N GLU A 211 4.85 0.86 4.80
CA GLU A 211 5.05 0.76 3.36
C GLU A 211 3.70 0.67 2.65
N ILE A 212 3.58 1.39 1.53
CA ILE A 212 2.44 1.32 0.62
C ILE A 212 2.87 0.82 -0.76
N ALA A 213 1.89 0.46 -1.58
CA ALA A 213 2.14 0.17 -2.99
C ALA A 213 2.50 1.46 -3.73
N ASP A 214 3.40 1.35 -4.72
CA ASP A 214 3.64 2.40 -5.71
C ASP A 214 2.31 2.76 -6.44
N PRO A 215 2.09 4.04 -6.82
CA PRO A 215 0.90 4.47 -7.56
C PRO A 215 0.54 3.62 -8.79
N THR A 216 1.53 3.04 -9.46
CA THR A 216 1.36 2.17 -10.64
C THR A 216 0.76 0.79 -10.31
N VAL A 217 0.76 0.39 -9.03
CA VAL A 217 0.23 -0.90 -8.59
C VAL A 217 -1.26 -0.78 -8.28
N LYS A 218 -2.07 -1.30 -9.18
CA LYS A 218 -3.54 -1.31 -9.02
C LYS A 218 -4.03 -2.21 -7.88
N ARG A 219 -3.25 -3.24 -7.51
CA ARG A 219 -3.63 -4.26 -6.51
C ARG A 219 -2.41 -4.75 -5.73
N LYS A 220 -2.40 -4.55 -4.41
CA LYS A 220 -1.39 -5.10 -3.47
C LYS A 220 -2.08 -5.63 -2.22
N SER A 221 -1.60 -6.74 -1.68
CA SER A 221 -2.07 -7.27 -0.40
C SER A 221 -1.68 -6.35 0.75
N GLY A 222 -2.56 -6.18 1.74
CA GLY A 222 -2.30 -5.34 2.90
C GLY A 222 -3.53 -5.03 3.74
N PHE A 223 -3.32 -4.29 4.83
CA PHE A 223 -4.41 -3.78 5.66
C PHE A 223 -5.20 -2.70 4.93
N LEU A 224 -6.52 -2.84 4.95
CA LEU A 224 -7.43 -1.76 4.57
C LEU A 224 -7.68 -0.86 5.78
N ILE A 225 -8.27 0.32 5.53
CA ILE A 225 -8.56 1.30 6.58
C ILE A 225 -9.51 0.65 7.61
N PRO A 226 -9.15 0.63 8.91
CA PRO A 226 -10.04 0.11 9.93
C PRO A 226 -11.23 1.05 10.14
N SER A 227 -12.36 0.53 10.57
CA SER A 227 -13.56 1.31 10.89
C SER A 227 -14.05 1.05 12.30
N ILE A 228 -14.66 2.07 12.92
CA ILE A 228 -15.27 1.98 14.24
C ILE A 228 -16.77 2.01 14.05
N ILE A 229 -17.46 1.05 14.68
CA ILE A 229 -18.91 0.88 14.60
C ILE A 229 -19.47 0.90 16.02
N TYR A 230 -20.66 1.46 16.21
CA TYR A 230 -21.37 1.41 17.48
C TYR A 230 -22.82 0.98 17.25
N LYS A 231 -23.27 -0.03 18.01
CA LYS A 231 -24.70 -0.38 18.16
C LYS A 231 -25.00 -0.69 19.62
N SER A 232 -26.25 -0.49 20.06
CA SER A 232 -26.64 -0.69 21.47
C SER A 232 -26.47 -2.15 21.94
N ASP A 233 -26.74 -3.11 21.06
CA ASP A 233 -26.67 -4.56 21.27
C ASP A 233 -25.25 -5.14 21.05
N LEU A 234 -24.47 -4.58 20.12
CA LEU A 234 -23.08 -4.98 19.84
C LEU A 234 -22.03 -4.25 20.70
N GLY A 235 -22.38 -3.07 21.20
CA GLY A 235 -21.45 -2.12 21.81
C GLY A 235 -20.57 -1.40 20.77
N VAL A 236 -19.41 -0.92 21.21
CA VAL A 236 -18.35 -0.42 20.32
C VAL A 236 -17.68 -1.61 19.64
N GLY A 237 -17.46 -1.50 18.33
CA GLY A 237 -16.77 -2.49 17.51
C GLY A 237 -15.64 -1.85 16.68
N VAL A 238 -14.52 -2.56 16.55
CA VAL A 238 -13.41 -2.17 15.67
C VAL A 238 -13.27 -3.23 14.58
N LYS A 239 -13.47 -2.82 13.32
CA LYS A 239 -13.38 -3.66 12.13
C LYS A 239 -12.04 -3.41 11.44
N VAL A 240 -11.24 -4.46 11.27
CA VAL A 240 -9.92 -4.42 10.63
C VAL A 240 -9.91 -5.38 9.44
N PRO A 241 -9.99 -4.87 8.19
CA PRO A 241 -9.93 -5.69 6.99
C PRO A 241 -8.49 -5.88 6.51
N TYR A 242 -8.18 -7.08 6.03
CA TYR A 242 -6.93 -7.42 5.35
C TYR A 242 -7.22 -7.98 3.96
N TYR A 243 -6.72 -7.29 2.95
CA TYR A 243 -6.90 -7.64 1.54
C TYR A 243 -5.73 -8.50 1.04
N LEU A 244 -6.04 -9.59 0.36
CA LEU A 244 -5.09 -10.50 -0.29
C LEU A 244 -5.32 -10.44 -1.81
N ALA A 245 -4.39 -9.81 -2.52
CA ALA A 245 -4.29 -9.88 -3.97
C ALA A 245 -3.62 -11.21 -4.36
N LEU A 246 -4.42 -12.24 -4.64
CA LEU A 246 -3.93 -13.58 -4.96
C LEU A 246 -3.60 -13.71 -6.45
N ALA A 247 -4.48 -13.21 -7.33
CA ALA A 247 -4.25 -13.15 -8.76
C ALA A 247 -4.97 -11.94 -9.40
N PRO A 248 -4.68 -11.59 -10.66
CA PRO A 248 -5.40 -10.51 -11.34
C PRO A 248 -6.92 -10.72 -11.40
N THR A 249 -7.37 -11.98 -11.45
CA THR A 249 -8.78 -12.37 -11.61
C THR A 249 -9.50 -12.69 -10.30
N TYR A 250 -8.79 -12.83 -9.18
CA TYR A 250 -9.44 -13.15 -7.91
C TYR A 250 -8.68 -12.64 -6.68
N ASP A 251 -9.47 -12.35 -5.64
CA ASP A 251 -8.99 -11.80 -4.39
C ASP A 251 -9.74 -12.38 -3.19
N LEU A 252 -9.09 -12.31 -2.03
CA LEU A 252 -9.64 -12.70 -0.74
C LEU A 252 -9.50 -11.54 0.24
N THR A 253 -10.60 -11.14 0.88
CA THR A 253 -10.57 -10.15 1.96
C THR A 253 -10.96 -10.84 3.26
N VAL A 254 -10.07 -10.84 4.24
CA VAL A 254 -10.34 -11.37 5.58
C VAL A 254 -10.54 -10.19 6.52
N THR A 255 -11.65 -10.17 7.22
CA THR A 255 -11.99 -9.07 8.14
C THR A 255 -12.19 -9.60 9.54
N GLY A 256 -11.48 -9.02 10.50
CA GLY A 256 -11.70 -9.27 11.92
C GLY A 256 -12.43 -8.08 12.54
N THR A 257 -13.56 -8.33 13.20
CA THR A 257 -14.28 -7.31 13.94
C THR A 257 -14.39 -7.69 15.41
N GLY A 258 -13.81 -6.88 16.29
CA GLY A 258 -13.93 -7.06 17.74
C GLY A 258 -15.03 -6.19 18.31
N TYR A 259 -16.08 -6.79 18.86
CA TYR A 259 -17.20 -6.12 19.53
C TYR A 259 -17.07 -6.22 21.05
N THR A 260 -17.29 -5.10 21.74
CA THR A 260 -17.22 -5.02 23.22
C THR A 260 -18.28 -5.87 23.93
N LYS A 261 -19.48 -6.06 23.36
CA LYS A 261 -20.52 -6.91 23.96
C LYS A 261 -20.58 -8.32 23.38
N GLN A 262 -20.17 -8.51 22.12
CA GLN A 262 -20.39 -9.77 21.40
C GLN A 262 -19.14 -10.62 21.20
N GLY A 263 -17.95 -10.06 21.33
CA GLY A 263 -16.69 -10.75 21.06
C GLY A 263 -16.24 -10.61 19.60
N PHE A 264 -15.54 -11.62 19.09
CA PHE A 264 -14.87 -11.56 17.80
C PHE A 264 -15.72 -12.16 16.67
N LEU A 265 -16.01 -11.34 15.65
CA LEU A 265 -16.59 -11.74 14.38
C LEU A 265 -15.47 -11.89 13.34
N GLY A 266 -15.38 -13.06 12.73
CA GLY A 266 -14.54 -13.30 11.56
C GLY A 266 -15.37 -13.29 10.28
N GLU A 267 -14.90 -12.59 9.26
CA GLU A 267 -15.49 -12.56 7.92
C GLU A 267 -14.41 -12.90 6.88
N ALA A 268 -14.78 -13.62 5.83
CA ALA A 268 -13.95 -13.83 4.67
C ALA A 268 -14.78 -13.67 3.40
N GLU A 269 -14.32 -12.81 2.49
CA GLU A 269 -14.94 -12.55 1.19
C GLU A 269 -13.99 -12.94 0.07
N TRP A 270 -14.39 -13.93 -0.71
CA TRP A 270 -13.76 -14.31 -1.96
C TRP A 270 -14.48 -13.65 -3.13
N ARG A 271 -13.74 -13.04 -4.05
CA ARG A 271 -14.30 -12.50 -5.30
C ARG A 271 -13.51 -13.03 -6.48
N GLN A 272 -14.21 -13.52 -7.49
CA GLN A 272 -13.63 -14.08 -8.70
C GLN A 272 -14.30 -13.43 -9.92
N ARG A 273 -13.48 -12.98 -10.86
CA ARG A 273 -13.91 -12.44 -12.15
C ARG A 273 -13.38 -13.29 -13.30
N PHE A 274 -14.25 -13.60 -14.24
CA PHE A 274 -13.97 -14.25 -15.50
C PHE A 274 -14.26 -13.30 -16.66
N ASN A 275 -13.93 -13.70 -17.89
CA ASN A 275 -14.22 -12.90 -19.08
C ASN A 275 -15.73 -12.74 -19.34
N ASN A 276 -16.53 -13.71 -18.89
CA ASN A 276 -17.95 -13.82 -19.17
C ASN A 276 -18.83 -13.73 -17.91
N GLY A 277 -18.27 -13.33 -16.76
CA GLY A 277 -19.02 -13.27 -15.51
C GLY A 277 -18.17 -13.08 -14.28
N GLU A 278 -18.82 -13.07 -13.13
CA GLU A 278 -18.17 -12.96 -11.83
C GLU A 278 -19.01 -13.69 -10.76
N TYR A 279 -18.34 -14.12 -9.69
CA TYR A 279 -19.03 -14.56 -8.50
C TYR A 279 -18.29 -14.09 -7.24
N SER A 280 -19.05 -14.01 -6.15
CA SER A 280 -18.55 -13.77 -4.81
C SER A 280 -19.04 -14.83 -3.84
N LEU A 281 -18.22 -15.12 -2.84
CA LEU A 281 -18.54 -15.97 -1.71
C LEU A 281 -18.14 -15.24 -0.44
N LYS A 282 -19.09 -15.02 0.47
CA LYS A 282 -18.84 -14.39 1.77
C LYS A 282 -19.23 -15.37 2.86
N ILE A 283 -18.30 -15.65 3.77
CA ILE A 283 -18.56 -16.40 4.99
C ILE A 283 -18.31 -15.50 6.19
N ALA A 284 -19.15 -15.62 7.20
CA ALA A 284 -18.97 -14.88 8.44
C ALA A 284 -19.42 -15.73 9.62
N GLY A 285 -18.76 -15.58 10.76
CA GLY A 285 -19.05 -16.37 11.94
C GLY A 285 -18.52 -15.74 13.22
N ILE A 286 -19.29 -15.92 14.30
CA ILE A 286 -18.98 -15.42 15.64
C ILE A 286 -19.44 -16.44 16.66
N HIS A 287 -18.61 -16.61 17.70
CA HIS A 287 -19.03 -17.23 18.94
C HIS A 287 -19.35 -16.13 19.94
N GLN A 288 -20.63 -15.92 20.21
CA GLN A 288 -21.12 -14.77 20.97
C GLN A 288 -20.72 -14.88 22.45
N GLN A 289 -20.25 -13.77 23.01
CA GLN A 289 -19.96 -13.69 24.45
C GLN A 289 -21.21 -13.40 25.28
N ASN A 290 -22.09 -12.50 24.80
CA ASN A 290 -23.30 -12.08 25.51
C ASN A 290 -24.54 -12.13 24.60
N PRO A 291 -25.13 -13.33 24.39
CA PRO A 291 -26.37 -13.47 23.62
C PRO A 291 -27.55 -12.69 24.22
N ASP A 292 -27.58 -12.51 25.55
CA ASP A 292 -28.66 -11.82 26.26
C ASP A 292 -28.74 -10.32 25.93
N ALA A 293 -27.67 -9.73 25.40
CA ALA A 293 -27.65 -8.32 24.99
C ALA A 293 -28.60 -8.00 23.83
N PHE A 294 -29.15 -9.02 23.15
CA PHE A 294 -30.17 -8.85 22.11
C PHE A 294 -31.61 -9.08 22.60
N LEU A 295 -31.79 -9.41 23.89
CA LEU A 295 -33.10 -9.54 24.49
C LEU A 295 -33.64 -8.14 24.80
N ASP A 296 -34.76 -7.79 24.19
CA ASP A 296 -35.51 -6.59 24.60
C ASP A 296 -36.50 -6.98 25.69
N THR A 297 -36.03 -6.95 26.94
CA THR A 297 -36.85 -7.20 28.13
C THR A 297 -37.83 -6.08 28.44
N THR A 298 -37.73 -4.93 27.76
CA THR A 298 -38.60 -3.77 27.97
C THR A 298 -39.82 -3.77 27.06
N ALA A 299 -39.70 -4.30 25.83
CA ALA A 299 -40.81 -4.44 24.89
C ALA A 299 -41.62 -5.74 25.08
N PHE A 300 -40.99 -6.82 25.57
CA PHE A 300 -41.65 -8.12 25.74
C PHE A 300 -41.24 -8.79 27.07
N PRO A 301 -42.07 -8.72 28.13
CA PRO A 301 -41.77 -9.28 29.45
C PRO A 301 -41.92 -10.82 29.54
N SER A 302 -42.37 -11.48 28.47
CA SER A 302 -42.31 -12.95 28.35
C SER A 302 -41.07 -13.37 27.56
N SER A 303 -40.62 -14.61 27.75
CA SER A 303 -39.49 -15.29 27.09
C SER A 303 -39.56 -15.39 25.55
N SER A 304 -40.37 -14.55 24.91
CA SER A 304 -40.66 -14.50 23.47
C SER A 304 -40.00 -13.30 22.76
N GLY A 305 -39.35 -12.38 23.50
CA GLY A 305 -38.72 -11.15 22.98
C GLY A 305 -37.39 -11.31 22.24
N HIS A 306 -37.24 -12.40 21.49
CA HIS A 306 -35.99 -12.72 20.78
C HIS A 306 -36.00 -12.05 19.39
N ASN A 307 -35.45 -10.83 19.28
CA ASN A 307 -35.29 -10.14 17.98
C ASN A 307 -34.21 -10.78 17.07
N VAL A 308 -33.47 -11.73 17.64
CA VAL A 308 -32.51 -12.64 17.01
C VAL A 308 -32.64 -13.98 17.72
N ASN A 309 -32.40 -15.07 17.00
CA ASN A 309 -32.43 -16.40 17.61
C ASN A 309 -31.20 -16.55 18.52
N SER A 310 -31.28 -16.04 19.75
CA SER A 310 -30.24 -16.18 20.79
C SER A 310 -30.30 -17.54 21.50
N GLY A 311 -31.00 -18.52 20.91
CA GLY A 311 -31.38 -19.76 21.57
C GLY A 311 -32.40 -19.51 22.68
N SER A 312 -32.97 -20.59 23.24
CA SER A 312 -33.73 -20.48 24.49
C SER A 312 -32.81 -20.04 25.64
N ALA A 313 -33.35 -19.45 26.71
CA ALA A 313 -32.58 -19.16 27.92
C ALA A 313 -31.85 -20.43 28.41
N GLY A 314 -30.51 -20.43 28.39
CA GLY A 314 -29.67 -21.59 28.70
C GLY A 314 -29.20 -22.44 27.51
N ASP A 315 -29.47 -22.03 26.26
CA ASP A 315 -28.91 -22.68 25.07
C ASP A 315 -27.37 -22.59 25.06
N PRO A 316 -26.63 -23.72 25.04
CA PRO A 316 -25.18 -23.70 24.95
C PRO A 316 -24.68 -23.23 23.58
N ASN A 317 -25.53 -23.19 22.55
CA ASN A 317 -25.12 -22.82 21.20
C ASN A 317 -25.02 -21.30 21.04
N LYS A 318 -23.80 -20.77 21.24
CA LYS A 318 -23.48 -19.36 21.03
C LYS A 318 -22.89 -19.07 19.64
N PHE A 319 -22.82 -20.09 18.77
CA PHE A 319 -22.30 -19.90 17.43
C PHE A 319 -23.39 -19.38 16.49
N ARG A 320 -23.07 -18.29 15.79
CA ARG A 320 -23.88 -17.78 14.70
C ARG A 320 -23.00 -17.52 13.49
N GLY A 321 -23.53 -17.75 12.31
CA GLY A 321 -22.79 -17.55 11.08
C GLY A 321 -23.66 -17.51 9.83
N MET A 322 -23.03 -17.15 8.73
CA MET A 322 -23.63 -17.18 7.40
C MET A 322 -22.62 -17.62 6.33
N MET A 323 -23.17 -18.07 5.23
CA MET A 323 -22.51 -18.25 3.94
C MET A 323 -23.43 -17.66 2.86
N GLY A 324 -22.96 -16.61 2.19
CA GLY A 324 -23.65 -15.97 1.08
C GLY A 324 -22.85 -16.13 -0.21
N THR A 325 -23.50 -16.46 -1.31
CA THR A 325 -22.86 -16.45 -2.63
C THR A 325 -23.78 -15.88 -3.68
N GLN A 326 -23.20 -15.03 -4.52
CA GLN A 326 -23.86 -14.40 -5.65
C GLN A 326 -22.97 -14.57 -6.88
N GLY A 327 -23.58 -14.90 -8.02
CA GLY A 327 -22.86 -15.03 -9.27
C GLY A 327 -23.70 -14.61 -10.46
N GLN A 328 -23.05 -14.03 -11.45
CA GLN A 328 -23.68 -13.59 -12.69
C GLN A 328 -22.76 -13.88 -13.87
N PHE A 329 -23.30 -14.57 -14.87
CA PHE A 329 -22.58 -15.03 -16.06
C PHE A 329 -23.39 -14.76 -17.32
N ALA A 330 -22.78 -14.08 -18.28
CA ALA A 330 -23.28 -13.94 -19.63
C ALA A 330 -22.71 -15.07 -20.48
N ILE A 331 -23.46 -16.16 -20.65
CA ILE A 331 -23.01 -17.34 -21.40
C ILE A 331 -22.82 -16.98 -22.88
N ASN A 332 -23.73 -16.17 -23.43
CA ASN A 332 -23.64 -15.56 -24.77
C ASN A 332 -24.56 -14.32 -24.85
N SER A 333 -24.65 -13.69 -26.02
CA SER A 333 -25.46 -12.48 -26.25
C SER A 333 -26.97 -12.63 -25.99
N ARG A 334 -27.46 -13.85 -25.75
CA ARG A 334 -28.88 -14.17 -25.52
C ARG A 334 -29.17 -14.85 -24.19
N TRP A 335 -28.15 -15.36 -23.49
CA TRP A 335 -28.33 -16.19 -22.30
C TRP A 335 -27.48 -15.69 -21.14
N ASN A 336 -28.18 -15.33 -20.05
CA ASN A 336 -27.58 -14.98 -18.77
C ASN A 336 -27.98 -16.02 -17.73
N PHE A 337 -27.02 -16.42 -16.90
CA PHE A 337 -27.21 -17.29 -15.75
C PHE A 337 -26.72 -16.56 -14.50
N GLY A 338 -27.44 -16.70 -13.41
CA GLY A 338 -27.02 -16.13 -12.13
C GLY A 338 -27.69 -16.82 -10.96
N TRP A 339 -27.12 -16.61 -9.78
CA TRP A 339 -27.64 -17.11 -8.52
C TRP A 339 -27.44 -16.09 -7.41
N ASP A 340 -28.30 -16.17 -6.41
CA ASP A 340 -28.18 -15.46 -5.15
C ASP A 340 -28.64 -16.40 -4.03
N VAL A 341 -27.70 -16.82 -3.18
CA VAL A 341 -27.93 -17.82 -2.14
C VAL A 341 -27.39 -17.28 -0.83
N LEU A 342 -28.24 -17.22 0.18
CA LEU A 342 -27.87 -16.89 1.56
C LEU A 342 -28.27 -18.05 2.47
N LEU A 343 -27.28 -18.63 3.15
CA LEU A 343 -27.46 -19.58 4.22
C LEU A 343 -27.01 -18.92 5.52
N GLN A 344 -27.86 -18.93 6.55
CA GLN A 344 -27.56 -18.34 7.85
C GLN A 344 -28.12 -19.20 8.97
N THR A 345 -27.42 -19.23 10.11
CA THR A 345 -27.80 -20.01 11.29
C THR A 345 -29.12 -19.56 11.90
N ASP A 346 -29.44 -18.28 11.74
CA ASP A 346 -30.67 -17.66 12.22
C ASP A 346 -31.19 -16.63 11.20
N LYS A 347 -32.45 -16.19 11.39
CA LYS A 347 -33.15 -15.33 10.43
C LYS A 347 -32.54 -13.94 10.23
N ASN A 348 -31.65 -13.48 11.12
CA ASN A 348 -31.27 -12.08 11.20
C ASN A 348 -29.74 -11.87 11.36
N PHE A 349 -28.92 -12.89 11.08
CA PHE A 349 -27.46 -12.84 11.29
C PHE A 349 -26.81 -11.70 10.50
N SER A 350 -27.02 -11.69 9.19
CA SER A 350 -26.36 -10.77 8.26
C SER A 350 -26.72 -9.32 8.53
N ASN A 351 -27.98 -9.05 8.84
CA ASN A 351 -28.47 -7.71 9.22
C ASN A 351 -27.95 -7.27 10.60
N THR A 352 -27.95 -8.17 11.61
CA THR A 352 -27.42 -7.88 12.96
C THR A 352 -26.00 -7.34 12.89
N TYR A 353 -25.11 -8.05 12.17
CA TYR A 353 -23.70 -7.71 12.05
C TYR A 353 -23.36 -6.77 10.89
N GLY A 354 -24.38 -6.30 10.13
CA GLY A 354 -24.18 -5.36 9.03
C GLY A 354 -23.28 -5.92 7.92
N ILE A 355 -23.49 -7.18 7.54
CA ILE A 355 -22.71 -7.85 6.51
C ILE A 355 -23.09 -7.26 5.14
N GLU A 356 -22.15 -6.56 4.52
CA GLU A 356 -22.36 -5.89 3.23
C GLU A 356 -22.85 -6.88 2.16
N LYS A 357 -23.83 -6.42 1.36
CA LYS A 357 -24.57 -7.15 0.30
C LYS A 357 -25.59 -8.18 0.78
N TYR A 358 -25.62 -8.49 2.07
CA TYR A 358 -26.55 -9.48 2.65
C TYR A 358 -27.37 -8.92 3.81
N ASN A 359 -27.35 -7.60 4.03
CA ASN A 359 -28.00 -6.90 5.15
C ASN A 359 -29.46 -6.49 4.90
N SER A 360 -30.12 -7.05 3.89
CA SER A 360 -31.52 -6.78 3.52
C SER A 360 -32.52 -7.67 4.23
#